data_AF-A0A948B412-F1
#
_entry.id   AF-A0A948B412-F1
#
_cell.length_a   1.000
_cell.length_b   1.000
_cell.length_c   1.000
_cell.angle_alpha   90.00
_cell.angle_beta   90.00
_cell.angle_gamma   90.00
#
_symmetry.space_group_name_H-M   'P 1'
#
loop_
_entity.id
_entity.type
_entity.pdbx_description
1 polymer ?
#
loop_
_entity_poly.entity_id
_entity_poly.type
_entity_poly.pdbx_seq_one_letter_code
_entity_poly.pdbx_strand_id
1 'polypeptide(L)'
;MENQGILYIFSGALALVPAAIWLSFLLKKGKRKSIQIIIFSLSIFSVVPVFILQYFVDLFPQFNILEFLQSQIHNQNANYILLFISVGIVEEIVKQAVLRLVDRKYLLIQTINDSIHYSLIGALGFAFAENIFYIYAIYTQLGIQQLIVPYLFRSIFTTTAHLLFSGFFGYYYGIAKFSLNITEQTKWMGKKQRFANFLGSIMNMPRLQAIKEITILKGLGIAIALHATFNFLLQFNQILPVVIFIICGFSLLLYKLKQKSGKLILVTDVSEQRASTMAKKDQDVVVELLGMWFNDKRYVDVIHICERLMQRDPDNKIIQLFKAKALDKIDQKSAYGKILKNIFPDKEKSSISSLVNEKTELSKKPQQIIELTKPSSEEKPKKESDTFNLHLGQ
;
A
#
# COMPACT_ATOMS: atom_id res chain seq x y z
N MET A 1 -29.64 27.25 -13.60
CA MET A 1 -28.22 26.87 -13.46
C MET A 1 -27.58 27.44 -12.19
N GLU A 2 -27.86 28.68 -11.78
CA GLU A 2 -27.27 29.30 -10.56
C GLU A 2 -27.48 28.48 -9.27
N ASN A 3 -28.64 27.85 -9.10
CA ASN A 3 -28.94 27.06 -7.90
C ASN A 3 -28.15 25.74 -7.81
N GLN A 4 -27.73 25.16 -8.94
CA GLN A 4 -27.00 23.88 -8.94
C GLN A 4 -25.55 24.05 -8.47
N GLY A 5 -24.89 25.16 -8.85
CA GLY A 5 -23.53 25.45 -8.40
C GLY A 5 -23.46 25.64 -6.88
N ILE A 6 -24.43 26.34 -6.31
CA ILE A 6 -24.56 26.54 -4.86
C ILE A 6 -24.72 25.19 -4.14
N LEU A 7 -25.52 24.28 -4.70
CA LEU A 7 -25.70 22.95 -4.12
C LEU A 7 -24.43 22.10 -4.15
N TYR A 8 -23.66 22.13 -5.24
CA TYR A 8 -22.37 21.43 -5.27
C TYR A 8 -21.37 22.00 -4.26
N ILE A 9 -21.34 23.32 -4.09
CA ILE A 9 -20.51 23.97 -3.06
C ILE A 9 -20.95 23.52 -1.66
N PHE A 10 -22.25 23.49 -1.39
CA PHE A 10 -22.81 23.01 -0.13
C PHE A 10 -22.47 21.54 0.14
N SER A 11 -22.68 20.65 -0.84
CA SER A 11 -22.31 19.23 -0.75
C SER A 11 -20.81 19.05 -0.54
N GLY A 12 -19.99 19.85 -1.22
CA GLY A 12 -18.54 19.92 -1.04
C GLY A 12 -18.13 20.29 0.37
N ALA A 13 -18.75 21.35 0.93
CA ALA A 13 -18.49 21.80 2.29
C ALA A 13 -18.84 20.72 3.32
N LEU A 14 -19.99 20.05 3.17
CA LEU A 14 -20.37 18.94 4.05
C LEU A 14 -19.42 17.74 3.94
N ALA A 15 -19.09 17.31 2.72
CA ALA A 15 -18.15 16.21 2.50
C ALA A 15 -16.74 16.50 3.06
N LEU A 16 -16.35 17.78 3.11
CA LEU A 16 -15.04 18.19 3.60
C LEU A 16 -14.88 17.97 5.10
N VAL A 17 -15.95 18.03 5.88
CA VAL A 17 -15.89 17.88 7.35
C VAL A 17 -15.27 16.54 7.76
N PRO A 18 -15.82 15.36 7.39
CA PRO A 18 -15.20 14.09 7.75
C PRO A 18 -13.84 13.90 7.08
N ALA A 19 -13.66 14.38 5.84
CA ALA A 19 -12.40 14.27 5.13
C ALA A 19 -11.27 15.01 5.85
N ALA A 20 -11.52 16.24 6.31
CA ALA A 20 -10.55 17.05 7.06
C ALA A 20 -10.21 16.43 8.42
N ILE A 21 -11.21 15.90 9.13
CA ILE A 21 -11.00 15.20 10.41
C ILE A 21 -10.06 14.01 10.21
N TRP A 22 -10.39 13.09 9.28
CA TRP A 22 -9.56 11.93 9.00
C TRP A 22 -8.17 12.31 8.47
N LEU A 23 -8.09 13.31 7.59
CA LEU A 23 -6.82 13.78 7.05
C LEU A 23 -5.93 14.33 8.16
N SER A 24 -6.48 15.02 9.16
CA SER A 24 -5.71 15.53 10.31
C SER A 24 -5.05 14.40 11.11
N PHE A 25 -5.73 13.26 11.29
CA PHE A 25 -5.18 12.06 11.94
C PHE A 25 -4.17 11.31 11.06
N LEU A 26 -4.40 11.28 9.75
CA LEU A 26 -3.53 10.59 8.80
C LEU A 26 -2.29 11.40 8.44
N LEU A 27 -2.25 12.72 8.61
CA LEU A 27 -1.05 13.51 8.30
C LEU A 27 0.06 13.25 9.32
N LYS A 28 1.02 12.39 8.96
CA LYS A 28 2.19 12.10 9.81
C LYS A 28 3.24 13.22 9.73
N LYS A 29 3.64 13.73 10.90
CA LYS A 29 4.84 14.58 11.05
C LYS A 29 6.08 13.73 10.70
N GLY A 30 6.84 14.13 9.67
CA GLY A 30 8.04 13.44 9.19
C GLY A 30 7.97 12.88 7.76
N LYS A 31 6.78 12.79 7.15
CA LYS A 31 6.63 12.49 5.72
C LYS A 31 6.38 13.78 4.93
N ARG A 32 6.74 13.80 3.64
CA ARG A 32 6.55 14.97 2.75
C ARG A 32 5.05 15.27 2.61
N LYS A 33 4.57 16.29 3.34
CA LYS A 33 3.15 16.69 3.34
C LYS A 33 2.63 17.03 1.94
N SER A 34 3.46 17.65 1.11
CA SER A 34 3.13 17.97 -0.28
C SER A 34 2.71 16.74 -1.07
N ILE A 35 3.41 15.61 -0.92
CA ILE A 35 3.08 14.38 -1.64
C ILE A 35 1.79 13.76 -1.11
N GLN A 36 1.56 13.82 0.20
CA GLN A 36 0.30 13.37 0.80
C GLN A 36 -0.90 14.15 0.23
N ILE A 37 -0.76 15.47 0.11
CA ILE A 37 -1.80 16.32 -0.51
C ILE A 37 -1.96 15.98 -1.99
N ILE A 38 -0.87 15.77 -2.74
CA ILE A 38 -0.95 15.37 -4.15
C ILE A 38 -1.71 14.04 -4.32
N ILE A 39 -1.43 13.04 -3.47
CA ILE A 39 -2.15 11.75 -3.53
C ILE A 39 -3.62 11.95 -3.24
N PHE A 40 -3.96 12.70 -2.18
CA PHE A 40 -5.34 13.03 -1.86
C PHE A 40 -6.04 13.72 -3.04
N SER A 41 -5.44 14.75 -3.62
CA SER A 41 -5.98 15.49 -4.76
C SER A 41 -6.12 14.64 -6.01
N LEU A 42 -5.11 13.84 -6.38
CA LEU A 42 -5.20 12.94 -7.52
C LEU A 42 -6.29 11.88 -7.34
N SER A 43 -6.50 11.42 -6.11
CA SER A 43 -7.59 10.48 -5.80
C SER A 43 -8.98 11.10 -5.91
N ILE A 44 -9.14 12.41 -5.65
CA ILE A 44 -10.40 13.12 -5.96
C ILE A 44 -10.70 13.02 -7.46
N PHE A 45 -9.70 13.33 -8.30
CA PHE A 45 -9.86 13.26 -9.75
C PHE A 45 -10.01 11.83 -10.27
N SER A 46 -9.57 10.82 -9.52
CA SER A 46 -9.70 9.42 -9.91
C SER A 46 -11.16 8.92 -9.93
N VAL A 47 -12.12 9.67 -9.39
CA VAL A 47 -13.55 9.35 -9.56
C VAL A 47 -14.04 9.72 -10.97
N VAL A 48 -13.41 10.68 -11.64
CA VAL A 48 -13.83 11.14 -12.97
C VAL A 48 -13.82 10.02 -14.03
N PRO A 49 -12.76 9.19 -14.16
CA PRO A 49 -12.79 8.04 -15.06
C PRO A 49 -13.95 7.06 -14.80
N VAL A 50 -14.39 6.92 -13.55
CA VAL A 50 -15.52 6.03 -13.20
C VAL A 50 -16.81 6.59 -13.81
N PHE A 51 -17.07 7.88 -13.63
CA PHE A 51 -18.23 8.55 -14.24
C PHE A 51 -18.16 8.62 -15.76
N ILE A 52 -16.97 8.82 -16.34
CA ILE A 52 -16.80 8.78 -17.80
C ILE A 52 -17.15 7.39 -18.33
N LEU A 53 -16.70 6.32 -17.66
CA LEU A 53 -17.04 4.96 -18.05
C LEU A 53 -18.54 4.71 -17.95
N GLN A 54 -19.19 5.17 -16.86
CA GLN A 54 -20.63 5.07 -16.70
C GLN A 54 -21.37 5.80 -17.82
N TYR A 55 -21.03 7.07 -18.07
CA TYR A 55 -21.64 7.88 -19.13
C TYR A 55 -21.42 7.26 -20.52
N PHE A 56 -20.25 6.69 -20.79
CA PHE A 56 -19.97 5.98 -22.04
C PHE A 56 -20.88 4.77 -22.23
N VAL A 57 -21.09 3.98 -21.18
CA VAL A 57 -22.00 2.82 -21.21
C VAL A 57 -23.45 3.27 -21.43
N ASP A 58 -23.87 4.36 -20.80
CA ASP A 58 -25.21 4.94 -20.99
C ASP A 58 -25.42 5.45 -22.43
N LEU A 59 -24.39 6.02 -23.07
CA LEU A 59 -24.44 6.46 -24.47
C LEU A 59 -24.44 5.31 -25.48
N PHE A 60 -23.77 4.20 -25.15
CA PHE A 60 -23.62 3.04 -26.02
C PHE A 60 -24.04 1.75 -25.31
N PRO A 61 -25.36 1.53 -25.07
CA PRO A 61 -25.85 0.37 -24.34
C PRO A 61 -25.43 -0.98 -24.94
N GLN A 62 -25.15 -1.03 -26.25
CA GLN A 62 -24.63 -2.23 -26.92
C GLN A 62 -23.29 -2.74 -26.36
N PHE A 63 -22.50 -1.88 -25.70
CA PHE A 63 -21.25 -2.26 -25.05
C PHE A 63 -21.42 -2.56 -23.56
N ASN A 64 -22.66 -2.55 -23.05
CA ASN A 64 -22.96 -2.85 -21.66
C ASN A 64 -22.92 -4.35 -21.37
N ILE A 65 -21.69 -4.88 -21.19
CA ILE A 65 -21.48 -6.28 -20.84
C ILE A 65 -22.20 -6.65 -19.54
N LEU A 66 -22.32 -5.69 -18.59
CA LEU A 66 -23.00 -5.93 -17.32
C LEU A 66 -24.49 -6.19 -17.51
N GLU A 67 -25.17 -5.40 -18.33
CA GLU A 67 -26.59 -5.59 -18.67
C GLU A 67 -26.82 -6.91 -19.40
N PHE A 68 -25.95 -7.26 -20.35
CA PHE A 68 -25.99 -8.57 -20.99
C PHE A 68 -25.88 -9.71 -19.97
N LEU A 69 -24.91 -9.66 -19.05
CA LEU A 69 -24.74 -10.69 -18.03
C LEU A 69 -25.92 -10.75 -17.05
N GLN A 70 -26.48 -9.60 -16.65
CA GLN A 70 -27.63 -9.51 -15.76
C GLN A 70 -28.90 -10.07 -16.41
N SER A 71 -29.06 -9.92 -17.73
CA SER A 71 -30.20 -10.49 -18.48
C SER A 71 -30.25 -12.03 -18.43
N GLN A 72 -29.10 -12.68 -18.21
CA GLN A 72 -28.98 -14.13 -18.12
C GLN A 72 -29.22 -14.67 -16.71
N ILE A 73 -29.33 -13.80 -15.70
CA ILE A 73 -29.46 -14.17 -14.30
C ILE A 73 -30.86 -13.80 -13.81
N HIS A 74 -31.69 -14.81 -13.52
CA HIS A 74 -33.05 -14.60 -13.02
C HIS A 74 -33.10 -14.26 -11.52
N ASN A 75 -32.04 -14.55 -10.76
CA ASN A 75 -32.01 -14.27 -9.33
C ASN A 75 -31.59 -12.82 -9.05
N GLN A 76 -32.49 -12.03 -8.47
CA GLN A 76 -32.25 -10.61 -8.18
C GLN A 76 -31.06 -10.36 -7.25
N ASN A 77 -30.84 -11.22 -6.26
CA ASN A 77 -29.69 -11.09 -5.35
C ASN A 77 -28.38 -11.33 -6.09
N ALA A 78 -28.35 -12.30 -7.01
CA ALA A 78 -27.18 -12.54 -7.86
C ALA A 78 -26.91 -11.36 -8.80
N ASN A 79 -27.95 -10.69 -9.31
CA ASN A 79 -27.80 -9.46 -10.11
C ASN A 79 -27.20 -8.30 -9.31
N TYR A 80 -27.61 -8.12 -8.06
CA TYR A 80 -26.99 -7.11 -7.18
C TYR A 80 -25.54 -7.43 -6.87
N ILE A 81 -25.21 -8.69 -6.59
CA ILE A 81 -23.81 -9.12 -6.35
C ILE A 81 -22.95 -8.82 -7.59
N LEU A 82 -23.44 -9.18 -8.78
CA LEU A 82 -22.72 -8.93 -10.03
C LEU A 82 -22.51 -7.43 -10.28
N LEU A 83 -23.53 -6.60 -10.03
CA LEU A 83 -23.44 -5.14 -10.11
C LEU A 83 -22.35 -4.60 -9.17
N PHE A 84 -22.41 -4.95 -7.88
CA PHE A 84 -21.49 -4.41 -6.88
C PHE A 84 -20.06 -4.92 -7.04
N ILE A 85 -19.87 -6.14 -7.52
CA ILE A 85 -18.55 -6.64 -7.93
C ILE A 85 -18.03 -5.81 -9.10
N SER A 86 -18.84 -5.55 -10.13
CA SER A 86 -18.43 -4.81 -11.33
C SER A 86 -18.04 -3.37 -11.01
N VAL A 87 -18.88 -2.66 -10.25
CA VAL A 87 -18.58 -1.31 -9.75
C VAL A 87 -17.34 -1.33 -8.85
N GLY A 88 -17.28 -2.28 -7.90
CA GLY A 88 -16.14 -2.43 -7.00
C GLY A 88 -14.82 -2.69 -7.72
N ILE A 89 -14.82 -3.46 -8.83
CA ILE A 89 -13.65 -3.68 -9.68
C ILE A 89 -13.15 -2.35 -10.26
N VAL A 90 -14.03 -1.60 -10.91
CA VAL A 90 -13.67 -0.34 -11.56
C VAL A 90 -13.13 0.66 -10.54
N GLU A 91 -13.87 0.88 -9.46
CA GLU A 91 -13.51 1.86 -8.44
C GLU A 91 -12.21 1.50 -7.73
N GLU A 92 -12.02 0.23 -7.35
CA GLU A 92 -10.79 -0.19 -6.68
C GLU A 92 -9.58 -0.14 -7.62
N ILE A 93 -9.72 -0.51 -8.91
CA ILE A 93 -8.63 -0.38 -9.89
C ILE A 93 -8.20 1.07 -10.04
N VAL A 94 -9.15 1.99 -10.25
CA VAL A 94 -8.84 3.39 -10.52
C VAL A 94 -8.27 4.08 -9.28
N LYS A 95 -8.83 3.81 -8.09
CA LYS A 95 -8.33 4.32 -6.81
C LYS A 95 -6.89 3.89 -6.53
N GLN A 96 -6.58 2.62 -6.81
CA GLN A 96 -5.25 2.05 -6.58
C GLN A 96 -4.25 2.47 -7.66
N ALA A 97 -4.70 2.78 -8.88
CA ALA A 97 -3.86 3.27 -9.96
C ALA A 97 -3.13 4.57 -9.54
N VAL A 98 -3.80 5.48 -8.85
CA VAL A 98 -3.18 6.71 -8.32
C VAL A 98 -1.95 6.39 -7.48
N LEU A 99 -2.08 5.51 -6.49
CA LEU A 99 -0.95 5.14 -5.65
C LEU A 99 0.20 4.51 -6.45
N ARG A 100 -0.11 3.59 -7.36
CA ARG A 100 0.90 2.90 -8.18
C ARG A 100 1.64 3.87 -9.09
N LEU A 101 0.94 4.83 -9.70
CA LEU A 101 1.55 5.83 -10.58
C LEU A 101 2.47 6.78 -9.80
N VAL A 102 2.01 7.27 -8.66
CA VAL A 102 2.80 8.19 -7.83
C VAL A 102 4.00 7.47 -7.21
N ASP A 103 3.83 6.23 -6.73
CA ASP A 103 4.92 5.42 -6.19
C ASP A 103 5.99 5.10 -7.25
N ARG A 104 5.60 4.77 -8.49
CA ARG A 104 6.55 4.55 -9.59
C ARG A 104 7.38 5.79 -9.90
N LYS A 105 6.79 6.98 -9.81
CA LYS A 105 7.46 8.25 -10.11
C LYS A 105 8.39 8.73 -9.00
N TYR A 106 7.99 8.57 -7.74
CA TYR A 106 8.67 9.19 -6.59
C TYR A 106 9.32 8.20 -5.62
N LEU A 107 9.23 6.89 -5.88
CA LEU A 107 9.72 5.81 -5.02
C LEU A 107 9.25 5.97 -3.55
N LEU A 108 7.98 6.35 -3.39
CA LEU A 108 7.38 6.76 -2.12
C LEU A 108 7.33 5.67 -1.07
N ILE A 109 7.04 4.45 -1.50
CA ILE A 109 6.81 3.33 -0.60
C ILE A 109 8.16 2.70 -0.29
N GLN A 110 8.68 3.05 0.88
CA GLN A 110 9.88 2.43 1.45
C GLN A 110 9.52 1.37 2.49
N THR A 111 8.28 1.40 2.98
CA THR A 111 7.75 0.47 3.96
C THR A 111 6.30 0.08 3.60
N ILE A 112 5.84 -1.13 3.93
CA ILE A 112 4.43 -1.53 4.00
C ILE A 112 3.59 -0.50 4.79
N ASN A 113 4.14 0.09 5.86
CA ASN A 113 3.43 1.16 6.58
C ASN A 113 3.23 2.40 5.69
N ASP A 114 4.21 2.76 4.87
CA ASP A 114 4.07 3.82 3.86
C ASP A 114 3.05 3.43 2.79
N SER A 115 3.09 2.18 2.32
CA SER A 115 2.11 1.65 1.35
C SER A 115 0.68 1.80 1.87
N ILE A 116 0.42 1.34 3.09
CA ILE A 116 -0.89 1.47 3.74
C ILE A 116 -1.21 2.94 3.93
N HIS A 117 -0.30 3.71 4.50
CA HIS A 117 -0.49 5.13 4.78
C HIS A 117 -0.93 5.92 3.54
N TYR A 118 -0.21 5.78 2.44
CA TYR A 118 -0.56 6.45 1.19
C TYR A 118 -1.81 5.86 0.54
N SER A 119 -2.10 4.56 0.72
CA SER A 119 -3.38 3.97 0.31
C SER A 119 -4.56 4.56 1.08
N LEU A 120 -4.42 4.79 2.39
CA LEU A 120 -5.44 5.42 3.23
C LEU A 120 -5.71 6.86 2.79
N ILE A 121 -4.66 7.62 2.48
CA ILE A 121 -4.80 9.00 1.97
C ILE A 121 -5.51 9.01 0.62
N GLY A 122 -5.15 8.10 -0.29
CA GLY A 122 -5.82 7.99 -1.58
C GLY A 122 -7.29 7.60 -1.44
N ALA A 123 -7.58 6.64 -0.55
CA ALA A 123 -8.95 6.25 -0.24
C ALA A 123 -9.80 7.40 0.32
N LEU A 124 -9.19 8.24 1.16
CA LEU A 124 -9.86 9.40 1.72
C LEU A 124 -10.20 10.45 0.64
N GLY A 125 -9.30 10.67 -0.32
CA GLY A 125 -9.56 11.54 -1.47
C GLY A 125 -10.69 11.02 -2.36
N PHE A 126 -10.70 9.72 -2.62
CA PHE A 126 -11.79 9.06 -3.38
C PHE A 126 -13.13 9.17 -2.64
N ALA A 127 -13.15 8.81 -1.35
CA ALA A 127 -14.35 8.87 -0.51
C ALA A 127 -14.89 10.30 -0.37
N PHE A 128 -14.00 11.30 -0.28
CA PHE A 128 -14.40 12.71 -0.28
C PHE A 128 -15.15 13.06 -1.56
N ALA A 129 -14.57 12.77 -2.74
CA ALA A 129 -15.21 13.05 -4.02
C ALA A 129 -16.56 12.33 -4.17
N GLU A 130 -16.62 11.04 -3.85
CA GLU A 130 -17.85 10.25 -3.90
C GLU A 130 -18.95 10.81 -2.97
N ASN A 131 -18.57 11.24 -1.76
CA ASN A 131 -19.51 11.86 -0.82
C ASN A 131 -20.09 13.18 -1.34
N ILE A 132 -19.36 13.97 -2.13
CA ILE A 132 -19.91 15.18 -2.77
C ILE A 132 -21.10 14.79 -3.66
N PHE A 133 -20.89 13.83 -4.55
CA PHE A 133 -21.93 13.39 -5.49
C PHE A 133 -23.12 12.73 -4.78
N TYR A 134 -22.87 11.92 -3.75
CA TYR A 134 -23.95 11.32 -2.96
C TYR A 134 -24.77 12.34 -2.18
N ILE A 135 -24.12 13.29 -1.50
CA ILE A 135 -24.82 14.34 -0.76
C ILE A 135 -25.64 15.20 -1.71
N TYR A 136 -25.08 15.54 -2.88
CA TYR A 136 -25.79 16.27 -3.92
C TYR A 136 -27.02 15.50 -4.43
N ALA A 137 -26.87 14.21 -4.73
CA ALA A 137 -27.95 13.37 -5.21
C ALA A 137 -29.09 13.25 -4.18
N ILE A 138 -28.77 13.01 -2.91
CA ILE A 138 -29.78 12.93 -1.84
C ILE A 138 -30.47 14.26 -1.65
N TYR A 139 -29.73 15.37 -1.61
CA TYR A 139 -30.32 16.70 -1.45
C TYR A 139 -31.29 17.01 -2.58
N THR A 140 -30.91 16.73 -3.83
CA THR A 140 -31.73 17.05 -5.01
C THR A 140 -32.94 16.15 -5.18
N GLN A 141 -32.84 14.87 -4.79
CA GLN A 141 -33.93 13.89 -4.97
C GLN A 141 -34.88 13.81 -3.76
N LEU A 142 -34.35 13.94 -2.54
CA LEU A 142 -35.08 13.67 -1.30
C LEU A 142 -35.19 14.89 -0.37
N GLY A 143 -34.43 15.96 -0.64
CA GLY A 143 -34.41 17.19 0.14
C GLY A 143 -33.49 17.12 1.38
N ILE A 144 -33.26 18.29 1.99
CA ILE A 144 -32.33 18.46 3.12
C ILE A 144 -32.73 17.67 4.37
N GLN A 145 -34.03 17.47 4.60
CA GLN A 145 -34.54 16.77 5.78
C GLN A 145 -34.10 15.31 5.82
N GLN A 146 -34.01 14.67 4.65
CA GLN A 146 -33.60 13.26 4.51
C GLN A 146 -32.07 13.10 4.44
N LEU A 147 -31.30 14.20 4.45
CA LEU A 147 -29.85 14.16 4.29
C LEU A 147 -29.11 13.76 5.58
N ILE A 148 -29.63 14.13 6.75
CA ILE A 148 -28.89 14.08 8.01
C ILE A 148 -28.40 12.65 8.33
N VAL A 149 -29.30 11.66 8.27
CA VAL A 149 -28.96 10.28 8.62
C VAL A 149 -27.97 9.66 7.60
N PRO A 150 -28.22 9.71 6.28
CA PRO A 150 -27.24 9.26 5.29
C PRO A 150 -25.90 9.98 5.38
N TYR A 151 -25.90 11.29 5.63
CA TYR A 151 -24.67 12.07 5.80
C TYR A 151 -23.83 11.56 6.97
N LEU A 152 -24.43 11.40 8.15
CA LEU A 152 -23.73 10.87 9.33
C LEU A 152 -23.21 9.46 9.09
N PHE A 153 -24.06 8.60 8.49
CA PHE A 153 -23.69 7.23 8.17
C PHE A 153 -22.50 7.17 7.21
N ARG A 154 -22.51 7.95 6.13
CA ARG A 154 -21.42 7.99 5.15
C ARG A 154 -20.14 8.59 5.72
N SER A 155 -20.28 9.64 6.53
CA SER A 155 -19.14 10.32 7.19
C SER A 155 -18.36 9.38 8.10
N ILE A 156 -19.05 8.48 8.80
CA ILE A 156 -18.43 7.54 9.73
C ILE A 156 -18.12 6.21 9.04
N PHE A 157 -19.15 5.52 8.55
CA PHE A 157 -19.04 4.13 8.12
C PHE A 157 -18.55 3.98 6.69
N THR A 158 -19.15 4.69 5.72
CA THR A 158 -18.70 4.59 4.31
C THR A 158 -17.27 5.08 4.14
N THR A 159 -16.92 6.21 4.77
CA THR A 159 -15.54 6.72 4.75
C THR A 159 -14.56 5.72 5.38
N THR A 160 -14.90 5.14 6.54
CA THR A 160 -14.08 4.09 7.18
C THR A 160 -13.99 2.83 6.30
N ALA A 161 -15.05 2.46 5.59
CA ALA A 161 -15.07 1.33 4.68
C ALA A 161 -14.05 1.52 3.53
N HIS A 162 -14.01 2.69 2.88
CA HIS A 162 -12.99 2.97 1.86
C HIS A 162 -11.57 2.89 2.43
N LEU A 163 -11.33 3.50 3.59
CA LEU A 163 -10.05 3.41 4.30
C LEU A 163 -9.68 1.94 4.57
N LEU A 164 -10.64 1.12 4.99
CA LEU A 164 -10.43 -0.29 5.26
C LEU A 164 -10.05 -1.08 4.00
N PHE A 165 -10.80 -0.92 2.90
CA PHE A 165 -10.56 -1.66 1.66
C PHE A 165 -9.20 -1.32 1.08
N SER A 166 -8.89 -0.02 1.00
CA SER A 166 -7.58 0.45 0.55
C SER A 166 -6.47 0.13 1.54
N GLY A 167 -6.76 -0.01 2.83
CA GLY A 167 -5.81 -0.50 3.83
C GLY A 167 -5.39 -1.94 3.56
N PHE A 168 -6.32 -2.83 3.20
CA PHE A 168 -6.01 -4.19 2.76
C PHE A 168 -5.19 -4.20 1.46
N PHE A 169 -5.59 -3.41 0.47
CA PHE A 169 -4.80 -3.28 -0.75
C PHE A 169 -3.38 -2.79 -0.43
N GLY A 170 -3.24 -1.70 0.32
CA GLY A 170 -1.96 -1.12 0.70
C GLY A 170 -1.05 -2.09 1.43
N TYR A 171 -1.61 -2.94 2.30
CA TYR A 171 -0.85 -4.00 2.96
C TYR A 171 -0.24 -4.98 1.95
N TYR A 172 -1.05 -5.51 1.03
CA TYR A 172 -0.58 -6.46 0.01
C TYR A 172 0.29 -5.82 -1.07
N TYR A 173 0.02 -4.58 -1.46
CA TYR A 173 0.87 -3.80 -2.38
C TYR A 173 2.26 -3.56 -1.78
N GLY A 174 2.31 -3.24 -0.48
CA GLY A 174 3.57 -3.14 0.26
C GLY A 174 4.33 -4.47 0.26
N ILE A 175 3.67 -5.58 0.59
CA ILE A 175 4.29 -6.92 0.56
C ILE A 175 4.81 -7.25 -0.85
N ALA A 176 4.04 -6.93 -1.89
CA ALA A 176 4.43 -7.16 -3.27
C ALA A 176 5.71 -6.41 -3.62
N LYS A 177 5.82 -5.13 -3.24
CA LYS A 177 7.01 -4.32 -3.51
C LYS A 177 8.27 -4.94 -2.90
N PHE A 178 8.15 -5.54 -1.72
CA PHE A 178 9.25 -6.18 -0.98
C PHE A 178 9.31 -7.72 -1.11
N SER A 179 8.65 -8.29 -2.13
CA SER A 179 8.46 -9.74 -2.30
C SER A 179 9.71 -10.54 -2.70
N LEU A 180 10.83 -9.89 -3.07
CA LEU A 180 12.11 -10.53 -3.39
C LEU A 180 12.59 -11.46 -2.27
N ASN A 181 12.74 -10.92 -1.06
CA ASN A 181 13.21 -11.65 0.11
C ASN A 181 12.22 -12.77 0.53
N ILE A 182 10.91 -12.53 0.30
CA ILE A 182 9.85 -13.50 0.60
C ILE A 182 9.91 -14.67 -0.37
N THR A 183 10.15 -14.39 -1.65
CA THR A 183 10.21 -15.39 -2.73
C THR A 183 11.37 -16.34 -2.52
N GLU A 184 12.56 -15.82 -2.25
CA GLU A 184 13.74 -16.64 -1.94
C GLU A 184 13.47 -17.51 -0.72
N GLN A 185 12.98 -16.94 0.37
CA GLN A 185 12.64 -17.73 1.55
C GLN A 185 11.61 -18.85 1.26
N THR A 186 10.55 -18.55 0.50
CA THR A 186 9.53 -19.56 0.16
C THR A 186 10.07 -20.67 -0.75
N LYS A 187 11.07 -20.37 -1.59
CA LYS A 187 11.81 -21.38 -2.37
C LYS A 187 12.53 -22.34 -1.42
N TRP A 188 13.23 -21.80 -0.42
CA TRP A 188 13.96 -22.59 0.57
C TRP A 188 13.07 -23.36 1.55
N MET A 189 11.83 -22.91 1.77
CA MET A 189 10.82 -23.66 2.51
C MET A 189 10.13 -24.76 1.67
N GLY A 190 10.57 -25.02 0.43
CA GLY A 190 10.00 -26.07 -0.42
C GLY A 190 8.56 -25.86 -0.89
N LYS A 191 7.97 -24.67 -0.68
CA LYS A 191 6.58 -24.39 -1.09
C LYS A 191 6.52 -24.15 -2.60
N LYS A 192 5.98 -25.12 -3.34
CA LYS A 192 5.72 -24.98 -4.79
C LYS A 192 4.63 -23.94 -5.02
N GLN A 193 5.00 -22.77 -5.55
CA GLN A 193 4.06 -21.73 -5.97
C GLN A 193 3.52 -22.04 -7.37
N ARG A 194 2.68 -23.07 -7.48
CA ARG A 194 2.13 -23.57 -8.76
C ARG A 194 1.47 -22.46 -9.57
N PHE A 195 0.70 -21.59 -8.91
CA PHE A 195 -0.02 -20.51 -9.56
C PHE A 195 0.89 -19.38 -10.09
N ALA A 196 2.00 -19.10 -9.41
CA ALA A 196 2.99 -18.12 -9.89
C ALA A 196 3.75 -18.62 -11.11
N ASN A 197 4.06 -19.91 -11.15
CA ASN A 197 4.69 -20.53 -12.31
C ASN A 197 3.73 -20.57 -13.51
N PHE A 198 2.44 -20.88 -13.27
CA PHE A 198 1.40 -20.85 -14.30
C PHE A 198 1.22 -19.45 -14.89
N LEU A 199 1.03 -18.44 -14.05
CA LEU A 199 0.84 -17.06 -14.51
C LEU A 199 2.10 -16.50 -15.19
N GLY A 200 3.28 -16.83 -14.67
CA GLY A 200 4.56 -16.48 -15.29
C GLY A 200 4.72 -17.08 -16.69
N SER A 201 4.26 -18.33 -16.87
CA SER A 201 4.25 -19.01 -18.18
C SER A 201 3.25 -18.39 -19.15
N ILE A 202 2.07 -17.98 -18.69
CA ILE A 202 1.04 -17.36 -19.55
C ILE A 202 1.46 -15.96 -19.99
N MET A 203 1.95 -15.14 -19.06
CA MET A 203 2.25 -13.74 -19.32
C MET A 203 3.71 -13.49 -19.74
N ASN A 204 4.46 -14.55 -20.03
CA ASN A 204 5.88 -14.52 -20.42
C ASN A 204 6.72 -13.57 -19.54
N MET A 205 6.56 -13.69 -18.22
CA MET A 205 7.22 -12.79 -17.26
C MET A 205 8.09 -13.55 -16.25
N PRO A 206 9.17 -12.92 -15.73
CA PRO A 206 10.00 -13.54 -14.70
C PRO A 206 9.18 -13.95 -13.49
N ARG A 207 9.50 -15.12 -12.89
CA ARG A 207 8.78 -15.68 -11.72
C ARG A 207 8.59 -14.67 -10.59
N LEU A 208 9.60 -13.85 -10.33
CA LEU A 208 9.54 -12.80 -9.31
C LEU A 208 8.46 -11.75 -9.63
N GLN A 209 8.37 -11.31 -10.88
CA GLN A 209 7.36 -10.37 -11.33
C GLN A 209 5.96 -10.98 -11.25
N ALA A 210 5.81 -12.27 -11.60
CA ALA A 210 4.54 -12.98 -11.43
C ALA A 210 4.08 -13.04 -9.96
N ILE A 211 5.00 -13.27 -9.01
CA ILE A 211 4.68 -13.26 -7.57
C ILE A 211 4.28 -11.87 -7.10
N LYS A 212 4.96 -10.82 -7.57
CA LYS A 212 4.59 -9.42 -7.31
C LYS A 212 3.16 -9.17 -7.74
N GLU A 213 2.85 -9.42 -9.01
CA GLU A 213 1.52 -9.16 -9.56
C GLU A 213 0.43 -10.02 -8.88
N ILE A 214 0.67 -11.30 -8.60
CA ILE A 214 -0.29 -12.14 -7.84
C ILE A 214 -0.55 -11.56 -6.44
N THR A 215 0.48 -11.04 -5.77
CA THR A 215 0.32 -10.44 -4.45
C THR A 215 -0.51 -9.15 -4.52
N ILE A 216 -0.28 -8.33 -5.55
CA ILE A 216 -1.07 -7.13 -5.82
C ILE A 216 -2.52 -7.50 -6.13
N LEU A 217 -2.74 -8.45 -7.04
CA LEU A 217 -4.07 -8.95 -7.42
C LEU A 217 -4.81 -9.56 -6.23
N LYS A 218 -4.11 -10.23 -5.33
CA LYS A 218 -4.69 -10.71 -4.07
C LYS A 218 -5.19 -9.57 -3.20
N GLY A 219 -4.41 -8.49 -3.07
CA GLY A 219 -4.83 -7.29 -2.35
C GLY A 219 -6.05 -6.64 -2.98
N LEU A 220 -6.02 -6.46 -4.30
CA LEU A 220 -7.12 -5.91 -5.09
C LEU A 220 -8.39 -6.76 -4.98
N GLY A 221 -8.28 -8.08 -5.13
CA GLY A 221 -9.41 -9.00 -5.01
C GLY A 221 -10.06 -8.97 -3.62
N ILE A 222 -9.26 -8.83 -2.55
CA ILE A 222 -9.78 -8.65 -1.19
C ILE A 222 -10.51 -7.30 -1.08
N ALA A 223 -9.92 -6.21 -1.60
CA ALA A 223 -10.55 -4.89 -1.56
C ALA A 223 -11.89 -4.89 -2.32
N ILE A 224 -11.94 -5.45 -3.53
CA ILE A 224 -13.15 -5.61 -4.34
C ILE A 224 -14.21 -6.42 -3.58
N ALA A 225 -13.84 -7.57 -3.02
CA ALA A 225 -14.78 -8.42 -2.30
C ALA A 225 -15.36 -7.71 -1.08
N LEU A 226 -14.52 -7.00 -0.31
CA LEU A 226 -14.98 -6.23 0.83
C LEU A 226 -15.90 -5.07 0.41
N HIS A 227 -15.55 -4.38 -0.67
CA HIS A 227 -16.34 -3.28 -1.22
C HIS A 227 -17.70 -3.77 -1.74
N ALA A 228 -17.71 -4.80 -2.58
CA ALA A 228 -18.93 -5.38 -3.11
C ALA A 228 -19.85 -5.89 -1.98
N THR A 229 -19.28 -6.51 -0.94
CA THR A 229 -20.03 -6.96 0.24
C THR A 229 -20.63 -5.78 0.99
N PHE A 230 -19.88 -4.70 1.19
CA PHE A 230 -20.38 -3.51 1.87
C PHE A 230 -21.56 -2.87 1.11
N ASN A 231 -21.42 -2.70 -0.21
CA ASN A 231 -22.50 -2.15 -1.03
C ASN A 231 -23.72 -3.08 -1.08
N PHE A 232 -23.50 -4.39 -1.14
CA PHE A 232 -24.57 -5.37 -1.06
C PHE A 232 -25.33 -5.28 0.27
N LEU A 233 -24.65 -5.21 1.41
CA LEU A 233 -25.31 -5.05 2.71
C LEU A 233 -26.09 -3.74 2.81
N LEU A 234 -25.57 -2.64 2.27
CA LEU A 234 -26.28 -1.37 2.21
C LEU A 234 -27.54 -1.41 1.32
N GLN A 235 -27.49 -2.13 0.20
CA GLN A 235 -28.63 -2.28 -0.70
C GLN A 235 -29.86 -2.89 -0.01
N PHE A 236 -29.64 -3.79 0.96
CA PHE A 236 -30.69 -4.41 1.75
C PHE A 236 -30.95 -3.70 3.09
N ASN A 237 -30.45 -2.46 3.24
CA ASN A 237 -30.60 -1.64 4.44
C ASN A 237 -30.11 -2.35 5.73
N GLN A 238 -29.11 -3.22 5.62
CA GLN A 238 -28.57 -4.02 6.73
C GLN A 238 -27.54 -3.22 7.55
N ILE A 239 -27.99 -2.16 8.22
CA ILE A 239 -27.11 -1.22 8.95
C ILE A 239 -26.26 -1.94 10.01
N LEU A 240 -26.87 -2.78 10.86
CA LEU A 240 -26.15 -3.47 11.93
C LEU A 240 -25.07 -4.43 11.39
N PRO A 241 -25.37 -5.32 10.41
CA PRO A 241 -24.34 -6.10 9.73
C PRO A 241 -23.21 -5.28 9.12
N VAL A 242 -23.49 -4.10 8.54
CA VAL A 242 -22.45 -3.22 8.00
C VAL A 242 -21.49 -2.74 9.10
N VAL A 243 -22.02 -2.31 10.25
CA VAL A 243 -21.20 -1.86 11.38
C VAL A 243 -20.30 -3.00 11.87
N ILE A 244 -20.85 -4.20 12.07
CA ILE A 244 -20.10 -5.39 12.49
C ILE A 244 -19.02 -5.71 11.46
N PHE A 245 -19.37 -5.69 10.17
CA PHE A 245 -18.46 -5.95 9.06
C PHE A 245 -17.25 -5.00 9.06
N ILE A 246 -17.46 -3.70 9.26
CA ILE A 246 -16.37 -2.72 9.37
C ILE A 246 -15.49 -3.00 10.58
N ILE A 247 -16.07 -3.24 11.76
CA ILE A 247 -15.31 -3.49 12.99
C ILE A 247 -14.47 -4.77 12.87
N CYS A 248 -15.05 -5.85 12.37
CA CYS A 248 -14.37 -7.11 12.13
C CYS A 248 -13.25 -6.94 11.09
N GLY A 249 -13.52 -6.25 9.99
CA GLY A 249 -12.53 -5.97 8.96
C GLY A 249 -11.36 -5.13 9.48
N PHE A 250 -11.64 -4.07 10.23
CA PHE A 250 -10.61 -3.23 10.86
C PHE A 250 -9.77 -4.02 11.86
N SER A 251 -10.41 -4.85 12.70
CA SER A 251 -9.72 -5.75 13.63
C SER A 251 -8.82 -6.74 12.92
N LEU A 252 -9.27 -7.31 11.80
CA LEU A 252 -8.50 -8.22 10.96
C LEU A 252 -7.29 -7.52 10.31
N LEU A 253 -7.48 -6.29 9.82
CA LEU A 253 -6.40 -5.47 9.29
C LEU A 253 -5.37 -5.20 10.38
N LEU A 254 -5.78 -4.71 11.55
CA LEU A 254 -4.89 -4.48 12.70
C LEU A 254 -4.14 -5.74 13.13
N TYR A 255 -4.81 -6.90 13.15
CA TYR A 255 -4.17 -8.18 13.43
C TYR A 255 -3.05 -8.47 12.43
N LYS A 256 -3.28 -8.26 11.12
CA LYS A 256 -2.24 -8.41 10.09
C LYS A 256 -1.09 -7.41 10.26
N LEU A 257 -1.37 -6.18 10.68
CA LEU A 257 -0.36 -5.15 10.92
C LEU A 257 0.49 -5.41 12.16
N LYS A 258 -0.05 -6.11 13.16
CA LYS A 258 0.67 -6.48 14.38
C LYS A 258 1.66 -7.64 14.20
N GLN A 259 1.59 -8.39 13.08
CA GLN A 259 2.52 -9.49 12.81
C GLN A 259 3.97 -8.96 12.63
N LYS A 260 4.94 -9.54 13.37
CA LYS A 260 6.35 -9.09 13.41
C LYS A 260 7.07 -9.33 12.08
N SER A 261 6.64 -10.32 11.27
CA SER A 261 7.12 -10.51 9.89
C SER A 261 6.85 -9.29 9.02
N GLY A 262 5.72 -8.60 9.24
CA GLY A 262 5.48 -7.27 8.70
C GLY A 262 6.62 -6.33 9.09
N LYS A 263 6.86 -6.10 10.39
CA LYS A 263 7.92 -5.21 10.92
C LYS A 263 9.35 -5.46 10.43
N LEU A 264 9.70 -6.66 9.98
CA LEU A 264 11.05 -6.97 9.48
C LEU A 264 11.19 -6.93 7.96
N ILE A 265 10.10 -7.10 7.21
CA ILE A 265 10.06 -6.84 5.75
C ILE A 265 10.22 -5.31 5.46
N LEU A 266 10.30 -4.48 6.52
CA LEU A 266 9.95 -3.07 6.53
C LEU A 266 11.09 -2.04 6.60
N VAL A 267 12.37 -2.42 6.52
CA VAL A 267 13.48 -1.45 6.64
C VAL A 267 14.45 -1.50 5.45
N THR A 268 14.13 -2.32 4.44
CA THR A 268 15.05 -2.59 3.33
C THR A 268 14.76 -1.76 2.10
N ASP A 269 15.66 -0.84 1.81
CA ASP A 269 15.83 -0.33 0.46
C ASP A 269 16.58 -1.38 -0.37
N VAL A 270 16.06 -1.74 -1.54
CA VAL A 270 16.68 -2.74 -2.43
C VAL A 270 17.93 -2.15 -3.08
N SER A 271 18.02 -0.82 -3.20
CA SER A 271 19.20 -0.12 -3.73
C SER A 271 20.38 -0.04 -2.76
N GLU A 272 20.17 -0.36 -1.47
CA GLU A 272 21.22 -0.36 -0.44
C GLU A 272 21.72 -1.78 -0.10
N GLN A 273 21.35 -2.80 -0.88
CA GLN A 273 21.74 -4.18 -0.60
C GLN A 273 23.27 -4.36 -0.69
N ARG A 274 23.91 -4.50 0.48
CA ARG A 274 25.26 -5.06 0.56
C ARG A 274 25.20 -6.56 0.32
N ALA A 275 26.13 -7.07 -0.50
CA ALA A 275 26.30 -8.50 -0.68
C ALA A 275 26.62 -9.16 0.67
N SER A 276 26.08 -10.36 0.90
CA SER A 276 26.39 -11.15 2.11
C SER A 276 27.91 -11.36 2.19
N THR A 277 28.43 -11.34 3.41
CA THR A 277 29.82 -11.69 3.69
C THR A 277 30.08 -13.20 3.59
N MET A 278 29.03 -14.02 3.53
CA MET A 278 29.16 -15.47 3.30
C MET A 278 29.36 -15.79 1.82
N ALA A 279 30.11 -16.87 1.56
CA ALA A 279 30.12 -17.48 0.25
C ALA A 279 28.70 -17.96 -0.12
N LYS A 280 28.31 -17.73 -1.37
CA LYS A 280 26.94 -18.02 -1.86
C LYS A 280 26.50 -19.47 -1.62
N LYS A 281 27.43 -20.42 -1.74
CA LYS A 281 27.17 -21.86 -1.50
C LYS A 281 26.82 -22.14 -0.03
N ASP A 282 27.54 -21.52 0.90
CA ASP A 282 27.29 -21.70 2.33
C ASP A 282 25.99 -21.02 2.75
N GLN A 283 25.71 -19.85 2.16
CA GLN A 283 24.45 -19.14 2.34
C GLN A 283 23.25 -20.02 1.92
N ASP A 284 23.32 -20.62 0.72
CA ASP A 284 22.26 -21.48 0.20
C ASP A 284 21.99 -22.67 1.13
N VAL A 285 23.04 -23.37 1.60
CA VAL A 285 22.93 -24.50 2.53
C VAL A 285 22.31 -24.10 3.86
N VAL A 286 22.76 -22.98 4.44
CA VAL A 286 22.25 -22.49 5.73
C VAL A 286 20.77 -22.10 5.62
N VAL A 287 20.40 -21.43 4.53
CA VAL A 287 19.02 -21.00 4.30
C VAL A 287 18.10 -22.19 4.02
N GLU A 288 18.58 -23.23 3.34
CA GLU A 288 17.88 -24.50 3.16
C GLU A 288 17.62 -25.22 4.49
N LEU A 289 18.64 -25.32 5.36
CA LEU A 289 18.51 -25.89 6.71
C LEU A 289 17.48 -25.13 7.55
N LEU A 290 17.51 -23.80 7.52
CA LEU A 290 16.51 -22.97 8.18
C LEU A 290 15.11 -23.21 7.62
N GLY A 291 14.99 -23.40 6.29
CA GLY A 291 13.75 -23.78 5.61
C GLY A 291 13.17 -25.10 6.11
N MET A 292 14.01 -26.13 6.21
CA MET A 292 13.61 -27.44 6.73
C MET A 292 13.17 -27.36 8.20
N TRP A 293 13.98 -26.78 9.09
CA TRP A 293 13.63 -26.62 10.50
C TRP A 293 12.36 -25.79 10.70
N PHE A 294 12.13 -24.79 9.86
CA PHE A 294 10.90 -24.02 9.89
C PHE A 294 9.67 -24.89 9.57
N ASN A 295 9.77 -25.74 8.54
CA ASN A 295 8.70 -26.66 8.16
C ASN A 295 8.43 -27.72 9.23
N ASP A 296 9.48 -28.17 9.91
CA ASP A 296 9.39 -29.10 11.04
C ASP A 296 8.86 -28.45 12.33
N LYS A 297 8.41 -27.17 12.25
CA LYS A 297 7.92 -26.36 13.39
C LYS A 297 8.96 -26.15 14.49
N ARG A 298 10.25 -26.31 14.19
CA ARG A 298 11.38 -26.05 15.11
C ARG A 298 11.72 -24.56 15.17
N TYR A 299 10.72 -23.74 15.51
CA TYR A 299 10.84 -22.28 15.43
C TYR A 299 11.89 -21.69 16.37
N VAL A 300 12.10 -22.28 17.55
CA VAL A 300 13.10 -21.82 18.53
C VAL A 300 14.52 -22.00 17.97
N ASP A 301 14.79 -23.15 17.36
CA ASP A 301 16.09 -23.45 16.75
C ASP A 301 16.36 -22.50 15.57
N VAL A 302 15.35 -22.26 14.74
CA VAL A 302 15.42 -21.28 13.64
C VAL A 302 15.78 -19.89 14.18
N ILE A 303 15.12 -19.42 15.24
CA ILE A 303 15.39 -18.10 15.84
C ILE A 303 16.84 -18.02 16.34
N HIS A 304 17.26 -19.00 17.11
CA HIS A 304 18.58 -19.02 17.73
C HIS A 304 19.71 -19.07 16.70
N ILE A 305 19.56 -19.87 15.63
CA ILE A 305 20.53 -19.92 14.54
C ILE A 305 20.53 -18.62 13.74
N CYS A 306 19.36 -18.05 13.47
CA CYS A 306 19.27 -16.74 12.82
C CYS A 306 19.97 -15.65 13.64
N GLU A 307 19.87 -15.68 14.97
CA GLU A 307 20.59 -14.72 15.82
C GLU A 307 22.10 -14.83 15.73
N ARG A 308 22.63 -16.06 15.74
CA ARG A 308 24.08 -16.31 15.58
C ARG A 308 24.56 -15.85 14.21
N LEU A 309 23.78 -16.10 13.16
CA LEU A 309 24.12 -15.68 11.81
C LEU A 309 24.06 -14.15 11.67
N MET A 310 23.06 -13.51 12.28
CA MET A 310 22.96 -12.04 12.32
C MET A 310 24.07 -11.38 13.15
N GLN A 311 24.80 -12.09 14.02
CA GLN A 311 26.01 -11.54 14.65
C GLN A 311 27.18 -11.43 13.66
N ARG A 312 27.19 -12.26 12.61
CA ARG A 312 28.25 -12.32 11.60
C ARG A 312 27.90 -11.53 10.33
N ASP A 313 26.64 -11.60 9.94
CA ASP A 313 26.07 -10.88 8.80
C ASP A 313 24.77 -10.21 9.25
N PRO A 314 24.86 -9.08 9.98
CA PRO A 314 23.70 -8.39 10.54
C PRO A 314 22.70 -7.95 9.50
N ASP A 315 23.14 -7.70 8.28
CA ASP A 315 22.34 -7.19 7.17
C ASP A 315 21.69 -8.29 6.33
N ASN A 316 21.92 -9.57 6.64
CA ASN A 316 21.34 -10.68 5.87
C ASN A 316 19.81 -10.76 6.02
N LYS A 317 19.10 -10.36 4.96
CA LYS A 317 17.64 -10.19 4.99
C LYS A 317 16.86 -11.49 4.98
N ILE A 318 17.39 -12.54 4.36
CA ILE A 318 16.75 -13.85 4.34
C ILE A 318 16.73 -14.42 5.76
N ILE A 319 17.83 -14.27 6.49
CA ILE A 319 18.01 -14.74 7.86
C ILE A 319 17.12 -13.93 8.82
N GLN A 320 17.14 -12.60 8.69
CA GLN A 320 16.20 -11.70 9.37
C GLN A 320 14.75 -12.17 9.18
N LEU A 321 14.35 -12.47 7.93
CA LEU A 321 12.99 -12.90 7.61
C LEU A 321 12.61 -14.27 8.20
N PHE A 322 13.55 -15.22 8.24
CA PHE A 322 13.36 -16.50 8.92
C PHE A 322 13.12 -16.33 10.41
N LYS A 323 13.94 -15.51 11.08
CA LYS A 323 13.75 -15.17 12.51
C LYS A 323 12.37 -14.56 12.76
N ALA A 324 11.98 -13.56 11.98
CA ALA A 324 10.70 -12.87 12.17
C ALA A 324 9.49 -13.79 11.99
N LYS A 325 9.49 -14.62 10.93
CA LYS A 325 8.40 -15.59 10.72
C LYS A 325 8.35 -16.66 11.80
N ALA A 326 9.49 -17.08 12.33
CA ALA A 326 9.54 -18.07 13.39
C ALA A 326 8.99 -17.49 14.69
N LEU A 327 9.33 -16.23 15.02
CA LEU A 327 8.76 -15.50 16.16
C LEU A 327 7.23 -15.32 16.04
N ASP A 328 6.71 -15.07 14.84
CA ASP A 328 5.26 -14.96 14.60
C ASP A 328 4.51 -16.29 14.80
N LYS A 329 5.21 -17.42 14.70
CA LYS A 329 4.63 -18.76 14.88
C LYS A 329 4.69 -19.27 16.32
N ILE A 330 5.49 -18.63 17.17
CA ILE A 330 5.57 -18.96 18.58
C ILE A 330 4.49 -18.19 19.33
N ASP A 331 3.59 -18.91 19.99
CA ASP A 331 2.64 -18.29 20.92
C ASP A 331 3.38 -17.78 22.15
N GLN A 332 3.37 -16.45 22.37
CA GLN A 332 4.02 -15.80 23.51
C GLN A 332 3.46 -16.28 24.86
N LYS A 333 2.26 -16.88 24.90
CA LYS A 333 1.64 -17.42 26.13
C LYS A 333 2.02 -18.88 26.43
N SER A 334 2.67 -19.58 25.51
CA SER A 334 3.13 -20.96 25.72
C SER A 334 4.32 -21.03 26.69
N ALA A 335 4.58 -22.19 27.28
CA ALA A 335 5.78 -22.44 28.11
C ALA A 335 7.08 -22.01 27.40
N TYR A 336 7.11 -22.13 26.07
CA TYR A 336 8.21 -21.71 25.20
C TYR A 336 8.38 -20.18 25.13
N GLY A 337 7.30 -19.39 25.20
CA GLY A 337 7.37 -17.94 25.29
C GLY A 337 8.04 -17.45 26.59
N LYS A 338 7.83 -18.18 27.70
CA LYS A 338 8.50 -17.92 28.99
C LYS A 338 9.98 -18.28 28.95
N ILE A 339 10.34 -19.39 28.29
CA ILE A 339 11.74 -19.79 28.09
C ILE A 339 12.48 -18.77 27.23
N LEU A 340 11.90 -18.29 26.13
CA LEU A 340 12.48 -17.22 25.29
C LEU A 340 12.74 -15.94 26.09
N LYS A 341 11.83 -15.57 27.00
CA LYS A 341 11.97 -14.38 27.86
C LYS A 341 13.10 -14.53 28.90
N ASN A 342 13.35 -15.75 29.37
CA ASN A 342 14.44 -16.07 30.30
C ASN A 342 15.80 -16.21 29.61
N ILE A 343 15.84 -16.70 28.36
CA ILE A 343 17.08 -16.84 27.58
C ILE A 343 17.50 -15.49 26.97
N PHE A 344 16.56 -14.60 26.68
CA PHE A 344 16.82 -13.31 26.04
C PHE A 344 16.11 -12.14 26.75
N PRO A 345 16.55 -11.77 27.97
CA PRO A 345 15.85 -10.79 28.79
C PRO A 345 15.81 -9.37 28.22
N ASP A 346 16.81 -8.93 27.42
CA ASP A 346 16.93 -7.49 27.06
C ASP A 346 17.40 -7.12 25.63
N LYS A 347 17.56 -8.06 24.68
CA LYS A 347 17.96 -7.72 23.29
C LYS A 347 16.82 -7.54 22.28
N GLU A 348 15.57 -7.81 22.67
CA GLU A 348 14.38 -7.59 21.82
C GLU A 348 14.10 -6.10 21.58
N LYS A 349 14.49 -5.22 22.50
CA LYS A 349 14.35 -3.77 22.34
C LYS A 349 15.53 -3.15 21.61
N SER A 350 16.79 -3.47 21.90
CA SER A 350 17.91 -2.64 21.42
C SER A 350 18.24 -2.82 19.94
N SER A 351 18.24 -4.03 19.38
CA SER A 351 18.70 -4.24 17.98
C SER A 351 17.73 -3.75 16.91
N ILE A 352 16.42 -3.92 17.11
CA ILE A 352 15.41 -3.47 16.15
C ILE A 352 15.11 -1.98 16.33
N SER A 353 15.12 -1.47 17.57
CA SER A 353 14.94 -0.02 17.79
C SER A 353 16.16 0.79 17.41
N SER A 354 17.39 0.28 17.57
CA SER A 354 18.60 0.96 17.10
C SER A 354 18.64 1.05 15.58
N LEU A 355 18.32 -0.04 14.85
CA LEU A 355 18.24 -0.04 13.38
C LEU A 355 17.14 0.90 12.84
N VAL A 356 16.04 1.05 13.58
CA VAL A 356 14.96 2.00 13.24
C VAL A 356 15.36 3.44 13.56
N ASN A 357 16.03 3.70 14.69
CA ASN A 357 16.44 5.05 15.09
C ASN A 357 17.60 5.58 14.24
N GLU A 358 18.56 4.74 13.86
CA GLU A 358 19.74 5.12 13.06
C GLU A 358 19.34 5.57 11.64
N LYS A 359 18.40 4.86 10.98
CA LYS A 359 17.83 5.31 9.70
C LYS A 359 16.92 6.55 9.84
N THR A 360 16.29 6.74 10.99
CA THR A 360 15.50 7.95 11.28
C THR A 360 16.41 9.18 11.48
N GLU A 361 17.66 8.99 11.91
CA GLU A 361 18.66 10.05 11.98
C GLU A 361 19.37 10.32 10.64
N LEU A 362 19.68 9.29 9.85
CA LEU A 362 20.19 9.51 8.47
C LEU A 362 19.14 10.16 7.55
N SER A 363 17.86 9.83 7.71
CA SER A 363 16.74 10.50 7.03
C SER A 363 16.55 11.98 7.44
N LYS A 364 17.18 12.44 8.53
CA LYS A 364 17.14 13.83 9.00
C LYS A 364 18.29 14.68 8.48
N LYS A 365 19.27 14.11 7.77
CA LYS A 365 20.33 14.87 7.08
C LYS A 365 20.09 14.96 5.56
N PRO A 366 19.20 15.83 5.07
CA PRO A 366 19.34 16.37 3.73
C PRO A 366 20.08 17.71 3.82
N GLN A 367 21.39 17.76 3.47
CA GLN A 367 22.03 18.90 2.77
C GLN A 367 23.57 18.95 2.68
N GLN A 368 24.37 18.03 3.24
CA GLN A 368 25.84 18.22 3.22
C GLN A 368 26.65 17.52 2.12
N ILE A 369 26.03 16.83 1.15
CA ILE A 369 26.78 16.08 0.10
C ILE A 369 26.84 16.81 -1.26
N ILE A 370 26.28 18.03 -1.38
CA ILE A 370 26.40 18.81 -2.63
C ILE A 370 27.68 19.66 -2.68
N GLU A 371 28.47 19.74 -1.61
CA GLU A 371 29.61 20.67 -1.55
C GLU A 371 31.00 20.06 -1.84
N LEU A 372 31.07 18.79 -2.27
CA LEU A 372 32.34 18.11 -2.60
C LEU A 372 32.64 17.98 -4.10
N THR A 373 31.92 18.72 -4.95
CA THR A 373 32.29 18.92 -6.37
C THR A 373 32.22 20.40 -6.75
N LYS A 374 32.96 21.23 -6.02
CA LYS A 374 33.45 22.50 -6.58
C LYS A 374 34.96 22.34 -6.82
N PRO A 375 35.46 22.45 -8.05
CA PRO A 375 36.89 22.61 -8.24
C PRO A 375 37.32 23.95 -7.63
N SER A 376 38.34 23.89 -6.79
CA SER A 376 39.05 25.05 -6.24
C SER A 376 39.80 25.78 -7.35
N SER A 377 39.65 27.11 -7.39
CA SER A 377 40.64 28.15 -7.73
C SER A 377 41.93 27.69 -8.44
N GLU A 378 42.25 28.15 -9.65
CA GLU A 378 42.99 29.38 -10.02
C GLU A 378 43.10 29.32 -11.57
N GLU A 379 43.15 30.37 -12.40
CA GLU A 379 44.12 31.47 -12.40
C GLU A 379 43.69 32.45 -13.54
N LYS A 380 43.73 33.76 -13.30
CA LYS A 380 43.63 34.78 -14.37
C LYS A 380 45.01 34.95 -15.01
N PRO A 381 45.07 35.33 -16.30
CA PRO A 381 46.06 36.31 -16.70
C PRO A 381 45.43 37.56 -17.30
N LYS A 382 45.82 38.70 -16.75
CA LYS A 382 45.89 39.98 -17.46
C LYS A 382 47.05 39.89 -18.46
N LYS A 383 46.88 40.46 -19.65
CA LYS A 383 47.93 41.26 -20.32
C LYS A 383 47.34 42.18 -21.39
N GLU A 384 47.79 43.42 -21.33
CA GLU A 384 47.54 44.53 -22.25
C GLU A 384 48.29 44.38 -23.59
N SER A 385 47.75 45.11 -24.58
CA SER A 385 48.39 45.78 -25.73
C SER A 385 49.36 45.00 -26.64
N ASP A 386 49.01 44.85 -27.92
CA ASP A 386 49.58 45.70 -28.96
C ASP A 386 48.86 45.55 -30.33
N THR A 387 48.92 46.65 -31.06
CA THR A 387 48.45 46.99 -32.41
C THR A 387 48.79 45.99 -33.53
N PHE A 388 47.92 45.79 -34.53
CA PHE A 388 48.10 46.26 -35.94
C PHE A 388 47.00 45.73 -36.89
N ASN A 389 46.67 46.56 -37.88
CA ASN A 389 45.65 46.44 -38.93
C ASN A 389 45.70 45.18 -39.83
N LEU A 390 44.56 44.82 -40.43
CA LEU A 390 44.41 44.62 -41.88
C LEU A 390 42.94 44.47 -42.37
N HIS A 391 42.53 45.47 -43.16
CA HIS A 391 41.62 45.51 -44.32
C HIS A 391 40.28 44.73 -44.42
N LEU A 392 39.19 45.51 -44.44
CA LEU A 392 38.24 45.75 -45.57
C LEU A 392 38.08 44.67 -46.65
N GLY A 393 36.82 44.32 -46.95
CA GLY A 393 36.46 43.77 -48.26
C GLY A 393 35.05 43.20 -48.41
N GLN A 394 34.07 44.11 -48.57
CA GLN A 394 32.75 43.95 -49.22
C GLN A 394 31.63 43.16 -48.51
#